data_AF-A0A058ZAB9-F1
#
_entry.id   AF-A0A058ZAB9-F1
#
_cell.length_a   1.000
_cell.length_b   1.000
_cell.length_c   1.000
_cell.angle_alpha   90.00
_cell.angle_beta   90.00
_cell.angle_gamma   90.00
#
_symmetry.space_group_name_H-M   'P 1'
#
loop_
_entity.id
_entity.type
_entity.pdbx_description
1 polymer ?
#
loop_
_entity_poly.entity_id
_entity_poly.type
_entity_poly.pdbx_seq_one_letter_code
_entity_poly.pdbx_strand_id
1 'polypeptide(L)'
;MFARLSTVSRGVAAVPRRMASTTSTVASLESRWASMTLAQREAASAELLKLQTADWTKLSMGQKRDLYFLAFGSEPKPTKDGMKVFLGTFALIGASVATFYGTMAFGKERNKTPTRTPEWQEASNQYAKANNMSVHTGISSPGYQGKGFVE
;
A
#
# COMPACT_ATOMS: atom_id res chain seq x y z
N MET A 1 9.22 76.43 10.88
CA MET A 1 9.26 75.04 10.36
C MET A 1 10.46 74.35 10.97
N PHE A 2 10.27 73.42 11.91
CA PHE A 2 11.37 72.63 12.49
C PHE A 2 11.04 71.15 12.29
N ALA A 3 11.75 70.50 11.37
CA ALA A 3 11.62 69.06 11.13
C ALA A 3 12.54 68.30 12.11
N ARG A 4 11.98 67.38 12.89
CA ARG A 4 12.75 66.48 13.75
C ARG A 4 13.21 65.27 12.93
N LEU A 5 14.53 65.07 12.85
CA LEU A 5 15.13 63.84 12.33
C LEU A 5 15.01 62.73 13.38
N SER A 6 14.29 61.67 13.04
CA SER A 6 14.23 60.43 13.82
C SER A 6 15.34 59.47 13.34
N THR A 7 16.34 59.27 14.19
CA THR A 7 17.38 58.25 13.99
C THR A 7 16.79 56.86 14.28
N VAL A 8 16.78 55.98 13.28
CA VAL A 8 16.41 54.57 13.44
C VAL A 8 17.67 53.76 13.76
N SER A 9 17.77 53.20 14.97
CA SER A 9 18.83 52.26 15.33
C SER A 9 18.54 50.88 14.74
N ARG A 10 19.42 50.38 13.87
CA ARG A 10 19.36 49.00 13.35
C ARG A 10 19.93 48.05 14.41
N GLY A 11 19.07 47.27 15.05
CA GLY A 11 19.50 46.18 15.93
C GLY A 11 20.15 45.06 15.12
N VAL A 12 21.42 44.75 15.41
CA VAL A 12 22.09 43.55 14.90
C VAL A 12 21.48 42.36 15.63
N ALA A 13 20.67 41.57 14.92
CA ALA A 13 20.14 40.32 15.45
C ALA A 13 21.30 39.35 15.74
N ALA A 14 21.47 38.98 17.01
CA ALA A 14 22.43 37.95 17.41
C ALA A 14 22.02 36.61 16.77
N VAL A 15 22.91 36.07 15.92
CA VAL A 15 22.75 34.72 15.38
C VAL A 15 22.86 33.73 16.54
N PRO A 16 21.83 32.92 16.84
CA PRO A 16 21.96 31.90 17.88
C PRO A 16 22.99 30.86 17.44
N ARG A 17 24.13 30.79 18.14
CA ARG A 17 25.02 29.62 18.09
C ARG A 17 24.20 28.41 18.52
N ARG A 18 23.97 27.46 17.62
CA ARG A 18 23.47 26.13 18.01
C ARG A 18 24.51 25.51 18.94
N MET A 19 24.21 25.48 20.23
CA MET A 19 24.94 24.71 21.22
C MET A 19 24.94 23.25 20.75
N ALA A 20 26.13 22.69 20.52
CA ALA A 20 26.28 21.26 20.32
C ALA A 20 25.83 20.58 21.62
N SER A 21 24.70 19.88 21.56
CA SER A 21 24.21 19.05 22.67
C SER A 21 25.27 18.00 22.99
N THR A 22 25.74 17.98 24.23
CA THR A 22 26.75 17.07 24.78
C THR A 22 26.24 15.64 25.00
N THR A 23 25.00 15.35 24.62
CA THR A 23 24.53 13.97 24.46
C THR A 23 25.16 13.43 23.18
N SER A 24 26.14 12.54 23.31
CA SER A 24 26.81 11.88 22.19
C SER A 24 25.81 11.55 21.08
N THR A 25 26.03 12.09 19.89
CA THR A 25 25.26 11.85 18.66
C THR A 25 25.06 10.35 18.38
N VAL A 26 25.96 9.54 18.95
CA VAL A 26 26.07 8.10 18.82
C VAL A 26 25.08 7.33 19.70
N ALA A 27 24.50 7.91 20.76
CA ALA A 27 23.66 7.15 21.68
C ALA A 27 22.35 6.69 21.02
N SER A 28 22.15 5.37 20.95
CA SER A 28 20.95 4.74 20.38
C SER A 28 20.70 5.15 18.92
N LEU A 29 21.67 4.83 18.06
CA LEU A 29 21.63 5.12 16.63
C LEU A 29 20.40 4.48 15.96
N GLU A 30 20.06 3.26 16.35
CA GLU A 30 18.99 2.44 15.76
C GLU A 30 17.62 3.13 15.73
N SER A 31 17.21 3.78 16.83
CA SER A 31 15.88 4.42 16.91
C SER A 31 15.79 5.72 16.12
N ARG A 32 16.93 6.37 15.86
CA ARG A 32 17.01 7.68 15.21
C ARG A 32 17.39 7.59 13.74
N TRP A 33 18.02 6.50 13.33
CA TRP A 33 18.54 6.34 11.96
C TRP A 33 17.48 6.58 10.88
N ALA A 34 16.25 6.12 11.11
CA ALA A 34 15.13 6.30 10.20
C ALA A 34 14.71 7.76 10.01
N SER A 35 14.82 8.60 11.05
CA SER A 35 14.41 10.01 11.03
C SER A 35 15.55 10.99 10.75
N MET A 36 16.82 10.54 10.76
CA MET A 36 17.98 11.36 10.44
C MET A 36 18.08 11.68 8.95
N THR A 37 18.51 12.92 8.65
CA THR A 37 18.84 13.34 7.28
C THR A 37 20.15 12.70 6.82
N LEU A 38 20.41 12.68 5.50
CA LEU A 38 21.63 12.09 4.94
C LEU A 38 22.91 12.71 5.55
N ALA A 39 22.96 14.04 5.67
CA ALA A 39 24.09 14.74 6.27
C ALA A 39 24.33 14.37 7.75
N GLN A 40 23.25 14.11 8.51
CA GLN A 40 23.36 13.66 9.90
C GLN A 40 23.88 12.23 10.01
N ARG A 41 23.48 11.36 9.07
CA ARG A 41 23.97 9.98 8.99
C ARG A 41 25.47 9.93 8.70
N GLU A 42 25.94 10.76 7.76
CA GLU A 42 27.37 10.87 7.44
C GLU A 42 28.18 11.35 8.65
N ALA A 43 27.73 12.41 9.33
CA ALA A 43 28.40 12.91 10.52
C ALA A 43 28.47 11.86 11.66
N ALA A 44 27.36 11.15 11.91
CA ALA A 44 27.32 10.08 12.90
C ALA A 44 28.21 8.88 12.53
N SER A 45 28.26 8.52 11.24
CA SER A 45 29.13 7.45 10.74
C SER A 45 30.60 7.81 10.90
N ALA A 46 30.99 9.06 10.60
CA ALA A 46 32.36 9.51 10.74
C ALA A 46 32.84 9.50 12.19
N GLU A 47 31.95 9.79 13.15
CA GLU A 47 32.25 9.70 14.58
C GLU A 47 32.39 8.24 15.03
N LEU A 48 31.51 7.36 14.57
CA LEU A 48 31.56 5.92 14.86
C LEU A 48 32.82 5.24 14.29
N LEU A 49 33.24 5.59 13.08
CA LEU A 49 34.46 5.05 12.48
C LEU A 49 35.72 5.45 13.28
N LYS A 50 35.74 6.65 13.88
CA LYS A 50 36.81 7.05 14.81
C LYS A 50 36.81 6.21 16.08
N LEU A 51 35.64 5.84 16.59
CA LEU A 51 35.52 4.94 17.73
C LEU A 51 35.89 3.49 17.38
N GLN A 52 35.62 3.05 16.15
CA GLN A 52 35.94 1.69 15.69
C GLN A 52 37.45 1.42 15.64
N THR A 53 38.25 2.45 15.39
CA THR A 53 39.72 2.35 15.37
C THR A 53 40.36 2.42 16.77
N ALA A 54 39.59 2.79 17.80
CA ALA A 54 40.05 2.85 19.18
C ALA A 54 40.03 1.47 19.87
N ASP A 55 40.49 1.41 21.13
CA ASP A 55 40.53 0.18 21.94
C ASP A 55 39.12 -0.34 22.29
N TRP A 56 38.80 -1.54 21.79
CA TRP A 56 37.50 -2.22 21.91
C TRP A 56 37.14 -2.65 23.33
N THR A 57 38.12 -2.71 24.24
CA THR A 57 37.89 -3.08 25.63
C THR A 57 37.29 -1.93 26.45
N LYS A 58 37.51 -0.68 26.02
CA LYS A 58 37.05 0.55 26.71
C LYS A 58 35.72 1.09 26.19
N LEU A 59 35.19 0.50 25.12
CA LEU A 59 33.92 0.87 24.50
C LEU A 59 32.73 0.35 25.32
N SER A 60 31.72 1.21 25.49
CA SER A 60 30.47 0.82 26.14
C SER A 60 29.66 -0.17 25.27
N MET A 61 28.81 -0.98 25.89
CA MET A 61 27.93 -1.91 25.17
C MET A 61 27.00 -1.20 24.19
N GLY A 62 26.57 0.03 24.50
CA GLY A 62 25.76 0.85 23.59
C GLY A 62 26.51 1.18 22.30
N GLN A 63 27.74 1.69 22.42
CA GLN A 63 28.57 2.04 21.26
C GLN A 63 28.88 0.82 20.38
N LYS A 64 29.08 -0.36 20.99
CA LYS A 64 29.28 -1.61 20.23
C LYS A 64 28.03 -1.99 19.44
N ARG A 65 26.84 -1.83 20.02
CA ARG A 65 25.57 -2.04 19.31
C ARG A 65 25.37 -1.04 18.18
N ASP A 66 25.71 0.23 18.41
CA ASP A 66 25.58 1.27 17.39
C ASP A 66 26.59 1.06 16.23
N LEU A 67 27.81 0.59 16.51
CA LEU A 67 28.77 0.13 15.49
C LEU A 67 28.25 -1.07 14.69
N TYR A 68 27.68 -2.07 15.38
CA TYR A 68 27.06 -3.22 14.73
C TYR A 68 25.91 -2.78 13.82
N PHE A 69 25.07 -1.85 14.28
CA PHE A 69 23.99 -1.28 13.50
C PHE A 69 24.51 -0.45 12.31
N LEU A 70 25.65 0.24 12.42
CA LEU A 70 26.24 0.94 11.27
C LEU A 70 26.69 -0.04 10.17
N ALA A 71 27.26 -1.18 10.54
CA ALA A 71 27.77 -2.18 9.59
C ALA A 71 26.67 -3.06 8.98
N PHE A 72 25.63 -3.40 9.77
CA PHE A 72 24.62 -4.39 9.40
C PHE A 72 23.18 -3.92 9.56
N GLY A 73 22.97 -2.65 9.89
CA GLY A 73 21.64 -2.08 10.12
C GLY A 73 20.80 -2.10 8.84
N SER A 74 19.51 -2.37 9.00
CA SER A 74 18.60 -2.31 7.87
C SER A 74 18.41 -0.86 7.43
N GLU A 75 18.59 -0.60 6.14
CA GLU A 75 18.10 0.65 5.55
C GLU A 75 16.60 0.81 5.82
N PRO A 76 16.11 2.05 6.02
CA PRO A 76 14.68 2.31 6.23
C PRO A 76 13.88 1.76 5.04
N LYS A 77 13.19 0.64 5.27
CA LYS A 77 12.33 0.03 4.25
C LYS A 77 11.21 1.02 3.93
N PRO A 78 10.86 1.21 2.64
CA PRO A 78 9.68 2.00 2.30
C PRO A 78 8.47 1.39 2.99
N THR A 79 7.71 2.22 3.70
CA THR A 79 6.52 1.79 4.46
C THR A 79 5.56 1.09 3.50
N LYS A 80 5.49 -0.24 3.60
CA LYS A 80 4.50 -1.04 2.87
C LYS A 80 3.17 -0.87 3.59
N ASP A 81 2.40 0.14 3.19
CA ASP A 81 1.08 0.39 3.74
C ASP A 81 0.06 -0.58 3.12
N GLY A 82 0.13 -1.85 3.53
CA GLY A 82 -0.66 -2.94 2.96
C GLY A 82 -2.16 -2.72 3.08
N MET A 83 -2.60 -1.99 4.12
CA MET A 83 -4.02 -1.65 4.32
C MET A 83 -4.53 -0.69 3.22
N LYS A 84 -3.72 0.30 2.82
CA LYS A 84 -4.09 1.21 1.72
C LYS A 84 -4.23 0.47 0.39
N VAL A 85 -3.34 -0.48 0.11
CA VAL A 85 -3.38 -1.28 -1.12
C VAL A 85 -4.60 -2.19 -1.13
N PHE A 86 -4.87 -2.86 -0.01
CA PHE A 86 -6.05 -3.71 0.16
C PHE A 86 -7.34 -2.90 -0.05
N LEU A 87 -7.50 -1.80 0.68
CA LEU A 87 -8.70 -0.97 0.61
C LEU A 87 -8.88 -0.33 -0.78
N GLY A 88 -7.79 0.14 -1.39
CA GLY A 88 -7.79 0.69 -2.74
C GLY A 88 -8.21 -0.34 -3.80
N THR A 89 -7.78 -1.59 -3.66
CA THR A 89 -8.16 -2.69 -4.57
C THR A 89 -9.65 -2.99 -4.45
N PHE A 90 -10.17 -3.14 -3.23
CA PHE A 90 -11.60 -3.39 -3.01
C PHE A 90 -12.48 -2.20 -3.45
N ALA A 91 -12.00 -0.97 -3.29
CA ALA A 91 -12.69 0.22 -3.80
C ALA A 91 -12.83 0.19 -5.33
N LEU A 92 -11.77 -0.19 -6.06
CA LEU A 92 -11.81 -0.32 -7.51
C LEU A 92 -12.74 -1.44 -7.99
N ILE A 93 -12.72 -2.59 -7.32
CA ILE A 93 -13.65 -3.69 -7.61
C ILE A 93 -15.09 -3.22 -7.39
N GLY A 94 -15.37 -2.58 -6.25
CA GLY A 94 -16.69 -2.02 -5.94
C GLY A 94 -17.15 -0.99 -6.98
N ALA A 95 -16.26 -0.09 -7.40
CA ALA A 95 -16.55 0.89 -8.45
C ALA A 95 -16.88 0.22 -9.79
N SER A 96 -16.12 -0.79 -10.20
CA SER A 96 -16.37 -1.53 -11.44
C SER A 96 -17.75 -2.21 -11.43
N VAL A 97 -18.09 -2.89 -10.33
CA VAL A 97 -19.41 -3.52 -10.14
C VAL A 97 -20.51 -2.47 -10.16
N ALA A 98 -20.34 -1.34 -9.46
CA ALA A 98 -21.31 -0.26 -9.45
C ALA A 98 -21.53 0.35 -10.84
N THR A 99 -20.47 0.56 -11.63
CA THR A 99 -20.58 1.04 -13.01
C THR A 99 -21.28 0.02 -13.91
N PHE A 100 -20.99 -1.27 -13.77
CA PHE A 100 -21.63 -2.32 -14.56
C PHE A 100 -23.14 -2.41 -14.26
N TYR A 101 -23.53 -2.47 -13.00
CA TYR A 101 -24.95 -2.51 -12.64
C TYR A 101 -25.66 -1.19 -12.92
N GLY A 102 -24.97 -0.06 -12.76
CA GLY A 102 -25.48 1.26 -13.13
C GLY A 102 -25.80 1.33 -14.63
N THR A 103 -24.86 0.96 -15.49
CA THR A 103 -25.08 0.95 -16.95
C THR A 103 -26.13 -0.08 -17.37
N MET A 104 -26.16 -1.26 -16.74
CA MET A 104 -27.18 -2.28 -16.99
C MET A 104 -28.59 -1.83 -16.58
N ALA A 105 -28.73 -1.03 -15.52
CA ALA A 105 -30.03 -0.51 -15.09
C ALA A 105 -30.64 0.49 -16.09
N PHE A 106 -29.80 1.22 -16.85
CA PHE A 106 -30.25 2.14 -17.89
C PHE A 106 -30.45 1.47 -19.26
N GLY A 107 -29.96 0.24 -19.45
CA GLY A 107 -30.14 -0.53 -20.68
C GLY A 107 -31.57 -1.06 -20.81
N LYS A 108 -32.39 -0.46 -21.69
CA LYS A 108 -33.83 -0.72 -21.83
C LYS A 108 -34.26 -2.13 -22.30
N GLU A 109 -33.36 -3.03 -22.74
CA GLU A 109 -33.80 -4.20 -23.54
C GLU A 109 -33.25 -5.58 -23.16
N ARG A 110 -32.56 -5.76 -22.02
CA ARG A 110 -31.81 -7.02 -21.82
C ARG A 110 -32.64 -8.28 -21.50
N ASN A 111 -33.91 -8.16 -21.12
CA ASN A 111 -34.56 -9.23 -20.33
C ASN A 111 -35.58 -10.10 -21.06
N LYS A 112 -35.77 -9.98 -22.37
CA LYS A 112 -36.76 -10.81 -23.07
C LYS A 112 -36.32 -11.18 -24.48
N THR A 113 -35.20 -11.88 -24.63
CA THR A 113 -35.12 -12.80 -25.76
C THR A 113 -36.18 -13.87 -25.51
N PRO A 114 -37.13 -14.11 -26.45
CA PRO A 114 -38.23 -15.06 -26.24
C PRO A 114 -37.75 -16.48 -25.87
N THR A 115 -36.51 -16.80 -26.26
CA THR A 115 -35.81 -18.05 -26.00
C THR A 115 -35.34 -18.26 -24.56
N ARG A 116 -35.34 -17.23 -23.72
CA ARG A 116 -34.84 -17.28 -22.33
C ARG A 116 -35.96 -17.26 -21.29
N THR A 117 -37.17 -17.63 -21.69
CA THR A 117 -38.29 -17.88 -20.77
C THR A 117 -38.26 -19.34 -20.31
N PRO A 118 -38.74 -19.64 -19.08
CA PRO A 118 -38.76 -21.01 -18.58
C PRO A 118 -39.61 -21.94 -19.47
N GLU A 119 -40.73 -21.45 -20.00
CA GLU A 119 -41.59 -22.20 -20.94
C GLU A 119 -40.85 -22.62 -22.21
N TRP A 120 -40.02 -21.72 -22.77
CA TRP A 120 -39.24 -22.02 -23.96
C TRP A 120 -38.12 -23.03 -23.68
N GLN A 121 -37.46 -22.91 -22.52
CA GLN A 121 -36.42 -23.84 -22.08
C GLN A 121 -37.00 -25.24 -21.84
N GLU A 122 -38.18 -25.34 -21.25
CA GLU A 122 -38.90 -26.61 -21.05
C GLU A 122 -39.35 -27.23 -22.38
N ALA A 123 -39.87 -26.43 -23.31
CA ALA A 123 -40.20 -26.90 -24.66
C ALA A 123 -38.96 -27.40 -25.41
N SER A 124 -37.83 -26.71 -25.26
CA SER A 124 -36.54 -27.12 -25.83
C SER A 124 -36.05 -28.45 -25.23
N ASN A 125 -36.27 -28.66 -23.93
CA ASN A 125 -35.99 -29.94 -23.27
C ASN A 125 -36.83 -31.09 -23.84
N GLN A 126 -38.13 -30.87 -24.06
CA GLN A 126 -39.02 -31.88 -24.64
C GLN A 126 -38.62 -32.21 -26.08
N TYR A 127 -38.33 -31.18 -26.89
CA TYR A 127 -37.83 -31.35 -28.25
C TYR A 127 -36.52 -32.16 -28.28
N ALA A 128 -35.60 -31.88 -27.37
CA ALA A 128 -34.33 -32.59 -27.30
C ALA A 128 -34.49 -34.06 -26.93
N LYS A 129 -35.40 -34.39 -26.01
CA LYS A 129 -35.76 -35.78 -25.69
C LYS A 129 -36.41 -36.49 -26.88
N ALA A 130 -37.34 -35.81 -27.58
CA ALA A 130 -38.01 -36.38 -28.75
C ALA A 130 -37.03 -36.69 -29.90
N ASN A 131 -35.98 -35.89 -30.05
CA ASN A 131 -34.96 -36.08 -31.09
C ASN A 131 -33.72 -36.86 -30.61
N ASN A 132 -33.77 -37.49 -29.42
CA ASN A 132 -32.64 -38.22 -28.83
C ASN A 132 -31.33 -37.41 -28.80
N MET A 133 -31.41 -36.11 -28.49
CA MET A 133 -30.22 -35.28 -28.38
C MET A 133 -29.43 -35.66 -27.13
N SER A 134 -28.12 -35.89 -27.30
CA SER A 134 -27.19 -36.23 -26.22
C SER A 134 -27.54 -37.52 -25.44
N VAL A 135 -27.65 -38.64 -26.15
CA VAL A 135 -28.01 -39.97 -25.60
C VAL A 135 -27.04 -40.52 -24.55
N HIS A 136 -25.75 -40.12 -24.56
CA HIS A 136 -24.74 -40.70 -23.68
C HIS A 136 -24.59 -39.97 -22.34
N THR A 137 -24.74 -38.64 -22.32
CA THR A 137 -24.38 -37.79 -21.17
C THR A 137 -25.39 -36.69 -20.88
N GLY A 138 -26.43 -36.54 -21.70
CA GLY A 138 -27.34 -35.41 -21.66
C GLY A 138 -28.79 -35.81 -21.41
N ILE A 139 -29.69 -34.91 -21.79
CA ILE A 139 -31.11 -34.95 -21.41
C ILE A 139 -31.87 -36.19 -21.89
N SER A 140 -31.38 -36.86 -22.93
CA SER A 140 -31.95 -38.09 -23.48
C SER A 140 -31.26 -39.36 -22.99
N SER A 141 -30.31 -39.26 -22.05
CA SER A 141 -29.60 -40.43 -21.52
C SER A 141 -30.44 -41.23 -20.52
N PRO A 142 -30.31 -42.56 -20.48
CA PRO A 142 -31.00 -43.39 -19.50
C PRO A 142 -30.55 -43.00 -18.08
N GLY A 143 -31.48 -42.50 -17.27
CA GLY A 143 -31.21 -42.10 -15.88
C GLY A 143 -30.77 -40.64 -15.69
N TYR A 144 -30.95 -39.75 -16.67
CA TYR A 144 -30.66 -38.33 -16.51
C TYR A 144 -31.57 -37.65 -15.46
N GLN A 145 -30.96 -37.03 -14.43
CA GLN A 145 -31.64 -36.33 -13.33
C GLN A 145 -31.39 -34.80 -13.31
N GLY A 146 -30.82 -34.24 -14.37
CA GLY A 146 -30.50 -32.80 -14.46
C GLY A 146 -31.65 -31.93 -14.97
N LYS A 147 -31.51 -30.60 -14.83
CA LYS A 147 -32.49 -29.61 -15.31
C LYS A 147 -32.50 -29.38 -16.84
N GLY A 148 -31.55 -29.96 -17.57
CA GLY A 148 -31.45 -29.80 -19.03
C GLY A 148 -31.04 -28.38 -19.41
N PHE A 149 -31.77 -27.77 -20.35
CA PHE A 149 -31.59 -26.40 -20.84
C PHE A 149 -32.28 -25.33 -19.97
N VAL A 150 -32.83 -25.70 -18.82
CA VAL A 150 -33.45 -24.75 -17.89
C VAL A 150 -32.36 -24.13 -17.00
N GLU A 151 -32.11 -22.84 -17.21
CA GLU A 151 -31.12 -22.00 -16.51
C GLU A 151 -31.78 -20.85 -15.75
#